data_AF-N9N1X2-F1
#
_entry.id   AF-N9N1X2-F1
#
_cell.length_a   1.000
_cell.length_b   1.000
_cell.length_c   1.000
_cell.angle_alpha   90.00
_cell.angle_beta   90.00
_cell.angle_gamma   90.00
#
_symmetry.space_group_name_H-M   'P 1'
#
loop_
_entity.id
_entity.type
_entity.pdbx_description
1 polymer ?
#
loop_
_entity_poly.entity_id
_entity_poly.type
_entity_poly.pdbx_seq_one_letter_code
_entity_poly.pdbx_strand_id
1 'polypeptide(L)'
;MKIISLKNPLQIGLCNKALLDGKLPKTPATQNNEEVLTSSDLRYLSICTNEITSTATNYCLYDGDLSKNLDAEGKYKIIVSLPEDRPKNATEECGYKFLALSPRGSGLKSPEGQDYGHEDFGLLIMRNLLPNQGFNQAVQNTETWGDEKSIMGDYLPNIQYLSQDKINNLECNGT
;
A
#
# COMPACT_ATOMS: atom_id res chain seq x y z
N MET A 1 6.58 2.60 12.94
CA MET A 1 6.24 3.07 11.57
C MET A 1 7.45 2.73 10.72
N LYS A 2 7.29 1.95 9.65
CA LYS A 2 8.40 1.60 8.76
C LYS A 2 8.08 2.03 7.34
N ILE A 3 9.09 2.55 6.65
CA ILE A 3 9.00 3.10 5.30
C ILE A 3 9.33 1.99 4.32
N ILE A 4 8.42 1.69 3.39
CA ILE A 4 8.72 0.82 2.26
C ILE A 4 9.03 1.74 1.09
N SER A 5 10.33 1.85 0.75
CA SER A 5 10.77 2.71 -0.34
C SER A 5 10.71 1.97 -1.67
N LEU A 6 10.03 2.55 -2.65
CA LEU A 6 9.98 2.06 -4.03
C LEU A 6 11.26 2.37 -4.84
N LYS A 7 12.44 2.43 -4.21
CA LYS A 7 13.69 2.72 -4.93
C LYS A 7 14.49 1.45 -5.20
N ASN A 8 14.33 0.89 -6.39
CA ASN A 8 15.29 -0.05 -6.97
C ASN A 8 16.15 0.71 -8.02
N PRO A 9 17.48 0.82 -7.87
CA PRO A 9 18.32 1.74 -8.66
C PRO A 9 18.55 1.35 -10.14
N LEU A 10 17.92 0.28 -10.64
CA LEU A 10 18.21 -0.31 -11.95
C LEU A 10 17.13 -0.08 -13.03
N GLN A 11 16.09 0.74 -12.78
CA GLN A 11 15.00 0.90 -13.75
C GLN A 11 14.39 2.31 -13.74
N ILE A 12 15.18 3.28 -14.19
CA ILE A 12 14.91 4.74 -14.18
C ILE A 12 13.85 5.16 -15.24
N GLY A 13 12.83 4.34 -15.51
CA GLY A 13 11.81 4.65 -16.52
C GLY A 13 10.38 4.15 -16.24
N LEU A 14 10.14 3.43 -15.13
CA LEU A 14 8.85 2.76 -14.86
C LEU A 14 8.38 2.85 -13.39
N CYS A 15 9.05 3.65 -12.54
CA CYS A 15 8.95 3.56 -11.08
C CYS A 15 7.64 4.03 -10.42
N ASN A 16 6.62 4.47 -11.18
CA ASN A 16 5.38 4.99 -10.61
C ASN A 16 4.19 4.03 -10.68
N LYS A 17 4.34 2.80 -11.21
CA LYS A 17 3.25 1.81 -11.34
C LYS A 17 3.62 0.51 -10.67
N ALA A 18 2.86 0.08 -9.67
CA ALA A 18 3.13 -1.15 -8.95
C ALA A 18 1.86 -1.94 -8.59
N LEU A 19 1.98 -3.25 -8.55
CA LEU A 19 1.06 -4.15 -7.87
C LEU A 19 1.64 -4.47 -6.49
N LEU A 20 0.85 -4.21 -5.46
CA LEU A 20 1.08 -4.71 -4.10
C LEU A 20 0.20 -5.94 -3.90
N ASP A 21 0.80 -7.03 -3.45
CA ASP A 21 0.10 -8.26 -3.07
C ASP A 21 0.50 -8.60 -1.63
N GLY A 22 -0.48 -8.67 -0.73
CA GLY A 22 -0.21 -8.92 0.68
C GLY A 22 -1.39 -9.57 1.39
N LYS A 23 -1.10 -10.29 2.47
CA LYS A 23 -2.12 -10.89 3.32
C LYS A 23 -2.64 -9.88 4.33
N LEU A 24 -3.96 -9.83 4.53
CA LEU A 24 -4.54 -9.02 5.60
C LEU A 24 -4.44 -9.78 6.94
N PRO A 25 -3.79 -9.22 7.98
CA PRO A 25 -3.89 -9.75 9.34
C PRO A 25 -5.33 -9.75 9.81
N LYS A 26 -5.68 -10.57 10.80
CA LYS A 26 -7.01 -10.52 11.38
C LYS A 26 -7.20 -9.17 12.07
N THR A 27 -8.11 -8.35 11.55
CA THR A 27 -8.53 -7.07 12.14
C THR A 27 -9.98 -7.16 12.58
N PRO A 28 -10.40 -6.34 13.56
CA PRO A 28 -11.79 -6.31 13.96
C PRO A 28 -12.68 -5.72 12.87
N ALA A 29 -13.89 -6.25 12.71
CA ALA A 29 -14.90 -5.70 11.81
C ALA A 29 -15.49 -4.40 12.39
N THR A 30 -14.80 -3.29 12.20
CA THR A 30 -15.19 -2.00 12.79
C THR A 30 -16.15 -1.18 11.92
N GLN A 31 -16.42 -1.64 10.68
CA GLN A 31 -17.26 -0.90 9.73
C GLN A 31 -18.77 -1.05 9.95
N ASN A 32 -19.22 -2.03 10.75
CA ASN A 32 -20.64 -2.35 10.94
C ASN A 32 -21.19 -1.94 12.31
N ASN A 33 -20.54 -1.00 13.01
CA ASN A 33 -20.90 -0.58 14.38
C ASN A 33 -20.98 -1.75 15.39
N GLU A 34 -20.10 -2.74 15.24
CA GLU A 34 -20.01 -3.85 16.19
C GLU A 34 -19.71 -3.33 17.61
N GLU A 35 -20.51 -3.73 18.59
CA GLU A 35 -20.39 -3.26 19.98
C GLU A 35 -19.16 -3.81 20.69
N VAL A 36 -18.64 -4.97 20.23
CA VAL A 36 -17.55 -5.70 20.88
C VAL A 36 -16.40 -5.92 19.91
N LEU A 37 -15.21 -5.52 20.35
CA LEU A 37 -13.96 -5.83 19.67
C LEU A 37 -13.59 -7.30 19.89
N THR A 38 -13.66 -8.08 18.82
CA THR A 38 -13.24 -9.48 18.84
C THR A 38 -11.71 -9.62 18.84
N SER A 39 -11.24 -10.78 19.28
CA SER A 39 -9.81 -11.12 19.24
C SER A 39 -9.27 -11.02 17.81
N SER A 40 -8.22 -10.22 17.64
CA SER A 40 -7.60 -9.83 16.37
C SER A 40 -6.07 -9.81 16.50
N ASP A 41 -5.37 -9.90 15.37
CA ASP A 41 -3.92 -9.75 15.25
C ASP A 41 -3.51 -8.29 15.42
N LEU A 42 -4.27 -7.38 14.82
CA LEU A 42 -4.07 -5.94 14.87
C LEU A 42 -5.38 -5.22 15.19
N ARG A 43 -5.31 -4.08 15.89
CA ARG A 43 -6.47 -3.19 16.01
C ARG A 43 -6.79 -2.47 14.71
N TYR A 44 -5.76 -2.14 13.94
CA TYR A 44 -5.89 -1.39 12.69
C TYR A 44 -4.65 -1.59 11.83
N LEU A 45 -4.86 -1.63 10.52
CA LEU A 45 -3.81 -1.58 9.50
C LEU A 45 -4.14 -0.51 8.47
N SER A 46 -3.14 0.22 8.00
CA SER A 46 -3.26 1.06 6.81
C SER A 46 -2.02 1.04 5.93
N ILE A 47 -2.23 1.31 4.65
CA ILE A 47 -1.21 1.55 3.64
C ILE A 47 -1.53 2.89 3.00
N CYS A 48 -0.63 3.84 3.13
CA CYS A 48 -0.81 5.19 2.63
C CYS A 48 0.31 5.59 1.67
N THR A 49 -0.01 6.50 0.76
CA THR A 49 0.98 7.23 -0.03
C THR A 49 1.27 8.58 0.58
N ASN A 50 2.56 8.90 0.68
CA ASN A 50 3.04 10.13 1.29
C ASN A 50 3.99 10.89 0.36
N GLU A 51 4.09 12.19 0.59
CA GLU A 51 5.17 13.01 0.06
C GLU A 51 6.31 13.05 1.07
N ILE A 52 7.56 12.78 0.65
CA ILE A 52 8.69 12.74 1.57
C ILE A 52 9.07 14.12 2.11
N THR A 53 8.95 15.18 1.29
CA THR A 53 9.39 16.52 1.68
C THR A 53 8.33 17.28 2.47
N SER A 54 7.08 17.32 1.96
CA SER A 54 5.98 18.03 2.63
C SER A 54 5.39 17.21 3.78
N THR A 55 5.69 15.90 3.85
CA THR A 55 5.08 14.91 4.74
C THR A 55 3.58 14.69 4.55
N ALA A 56 2.99 15.32 3.53
CA ALA A 56 1.57 15.18 3.22
C ALA A 56 1.21 13.70 3.04
N THR A 57 0.12 13.27 3.68
CA THR A 57 -0.49 11.97 3.44
C THR A 57 -1.64 12.19 2.48
N ASN A 58 -1.52 11.67 1.26
CA ASN A 58 -2.45 12.01 0.18
C ASN A 58 -3.60 11.02 0.09
N TYR A 59 -3.30 9.73 0.16
CA TYR A 59 -4.27 8.65 -0.01
C TYR A 59 -3.93 7.49 0.90
N CYS A 60 -4.94 6.80 1.39
CA CYS A 60 -4.79 5.63 2.26
C CYS A 60 -5.84 4.58 1.93
N LEU A 61 -5.45 3.32 2.05
CA LEU A 61 -6.36 2.19 2.24
C LEU A 61 -6.15 1.67 3.66
N TYR A 62 -7.25 1.41 4.36
CA TYR A 62 -7.21 0.82 5.70
C TYR A 62 -7.82 -0.57 5.70
N ASP A 63 -7.63 -1.30 6.80
CA ASP A 63 -8.07 -2.68 6.97
C ASP A 63 -9.50 -2.98 6.50
N GLY A 64 -10.45 -2.09 6.77
CA GLY A 64 -11.82 -2.26 6.30
C GLY A 64 -12.02 -2.06 4.79
N ASP A 65 -11.20 -1.23 4.13
CA ASP A 65 -11.17 -1.19 2.66
C ASP A 65 -10.49 -2.42 2.10
N LEU A 66 -9.37 -2.84 2.70
CA LEU A 66 -8.59 -4.00 2.28
C LEU A 66 -9.35 -5.32 2.48
N SER A 67 -10.24 -5.40 3.47
CA SER A 67 -11.03 -6.62 3.73
C SER A 67 -12.09 -6.91 2.67
N LYS A 68 -12.40 -5.95 1.81
CA LYS A 68 -13.36 -6.12 0.72
C LYS A 68 -12.67 -6.83 -0.45
N ASN A 69 -13.25 -7.92 -0.92
CA ASN A 69 -12.79 -8.70 -2.09
C ASN A 69 -11.36 -9.27 -1.93
N LEU A 70 -11.07 -9.81 -0.74
CA LEU A 70 -9.91 -10.66 -0.53
C LEU A 70 -10.05 -11.97 -1.34
N ASP A 71 -8.94 -12.53 -1.79
CA ASP A 71 -8.94 -13.86 -2.39
C ASP A 71 -9.17 -14.98 -1.34
N ALA A 72 -9.23 -16.23 -1.80
CA ALA A 72 -9.43 -17.40 -0.95
C ALA A 72 -8.34 -17.60 0.13
N GLU A 73 -7.17 -16.97 -0.02
CA GLU A 73 -6.08 -17.01 0.95
C GLU A 73 -6.08 -15.80 1.91
N GLY A 74 -7.03 -14.88 1.75
CA GLY A 74 -7.12 -13.64 2.54
C GLY A 74 -6.14 -12.57 2.08
N LYS A 75 -5.73 -12.58 0.80
CA LYS A 75 -4.83 -11.57 0.24
C LYS A 75 -5.59 -10.48 -0.50
N TYR A 76 -5.07 -9.26 -0.39
CA TYR A 76 -5.49 -8.12 -1.17
C TYR A 76 -4.50 -7.89 -2.31
N LYS A 77 -5.01 -7.27 -3.39
CA LYS A 77 -4.19 -6.75 -4.48
C LYS A 77 -4.46 -5.25 -4.63
N ILE A 78 -3.43 -4.43 -4.60
CA ILE A 78 -3.54 -2.97 -4.75
C ILE A 78 -2.73 -2.55 -5.96
N ILE A 79 -3.37 -1.87 -6.91
CA ILE A 79 -2.66 -1.14 -7.94
C ILE A 79 -2.32 0.25 -7.41
N VAL A 80 -1.04 0.58 -7.45
CA VAL A 80 -0.50 1.89 -7.10
C VAL A 80 -0.03 2.58 -8.37
N SER A 81 -0.61 3.74 -8.69
CA SER A 81 -0.17 4.59 -9.80
C SER A 81 -0.59 6.04 -9.63
N LEU A 82 -0.15 6.92 -10.52
CA LEU A 82 -0.81 8.22 -10.68
C LEU A 82 -2.28 8.02 -11.08
N PRO A 83 -3.20 8.94 -10.69
CA PRO A 83 -4.62 8.85 -11.05
C PRO A 83 -4.89 8.68 -12.55
N GLU A 84 -4.18 9.41 -13.40
CA GLU A 84 -4.28 9.37 -14.86
C GLU A 84 -3.79 8.06 -15.47
N ASP A 85 -2.95 7.33 -14.74
CA ASP A 85 -2.37 6.04 -15.12
C ASP A 85 -3.20 4.85 -14.60
N ARG A 86 -4.30 5.09 -13.89
CA ARG A 86 -5.13 4.03 -13.29
C ARG A 86 -5.66 3.09 -14.38
N PRO A 87 -5.35 1.78 -14.33
CA PRO A 87 -5.99 0.80 -15.21
C PRO A 87 -7.50 0.80 -15.04
N LYS A 88 -8.24 0.61 -16.14
CA LYS A 88 -9.70 0.46 -16.10
C LYS A 88 -10.15 -0.67 -15.18
N ASN A 89 -9.36 -1.75 -15.11
CA ASN A 89 -9.65 -2.94 -14.31
C ASN A 89 -9.06 -2.88 -12.89
N ALA A 90 -8.47 -1.75 -12.47
CA ALA A 90 -8.07 -1.54 -11.09
C ALA A 90 -9.29 -1.17 -10.23
N THR A 91 -10.25 -2.08 -10.14
CA THR A 91 -11.52 -1.91 -9.41
C THR A 91 -11.79 -3.12 -8.52
N GLU A 92 -12.66 -2.92 -7.53
CA GLU A 92 -12.97 -3.95 -6.56
C GLU A 92 -13.62 -5.16 -7.24
N GLU A 93 -14.49 -4.93 -8.23
CA GLU A 93 -15.16 -5.96 -9.01
C GLU A 93 -14.16 -6.83 -9.79
N CYS A 94 -13.01 -6.29 -10.16
CA CYS A 94 -11.94 -7.02 -10.83
C CYS A 94 -10.92 -7.65 -9.85
N GLY A 95 -11.16 -7.54 -8.53
CA GLY A 95 -10.29 -8.08 -7.49
C GLY A 95 -9.12 -7.18 -7.10
N TYR A 96 -9.16 -5.88 -7.45
CA TYR A 96 -8.10 -4.93 -7.11
C TYR A 96 -8.63 -3.76 -6.29
N LYS A 97 -7.79 -3.25 -5.39
CA LYS A 97 -7.90 -1.89 -4.86
C LYS A 97 -7.04 -0.95 -5.68
N PHE A 98 -7.34 0.33 -5.59
CA PHE A 98 -6.52 1.37 -6.18
C PHE A 98 -6.05 2.34 -5.11
N LEU A 99 -4.75 2.65 -5.12
CA LEU A 99 -4.14 3.62 -4.24
C LEU A 99 -3.32 4.62 -5.07
N ALA A 100 -3.81 5.85 -5.18
CA ALA A 100 -3.18 6.88 -5.99
C ALA A 100 -1.83 7.34 -5.41
N LEU A 101 -0.86 7.64 -6.26
CA LEU A 101 0.34 8.40 -5.92
C LEU A 101 0.06 9.90 -5.98
N SER A 102 0.88 10.70 -5.29
CA SER A 102 0.84 12.15 -5.45
C SER A 102 1.34 12.54 -6.84
N PRO A 103 0.61 13.38 -7.60
CA PRO A 103 1.14 13.97 -8.82
C PRO A 103 2.31 14.94 -8.54
N ARG A 104 2.49 15.36 -7.29
CA ARG A 104 3.63 16.19 -6.86
C ARG A 104 4.90 15.39 -6.54
N GLY A 105 4.86 14.06 -6.71
CA GLY A 105 5.97 13.14 -6.42
C GLY A 105 6.55 13.34 -5.01
N SER A 106 7.80 13.81 -4.92
CA SER A 106 8.48 14.09 -3.64
C SER A 106 7.83 15.20 -2.79
N GLY A 107 6.96 16.03 -3.37
CA GLY A 107 6.21 17.07 -2.67
C GLY A 107 7.00 18.34 -2.35
N LEU A 108 8.18 18.52 -2.94
CA LEU A 108 8.98 19.73 -2.78
C LEU A 108 8.38 20.87 -3.62
N LYS A 109 8.51 22.11 -3.12
CA LYS A 109 8.11 23.32 -3.83
C LYS A 109 9.31 24.25 -3.94
N SER A 110 9.43 24.95 -5.07
CA SER A 110 10.39 26.06 -5.20
C SER A 110 9.98 27.24 -4.30
N PRO A 111 10.88 28.20 -4.02
CA PRO A 111 10.53 29.42 -3.31
C PRO A 111 9.37 30.20 -3.93
N GLU A 112 9.19 30.10 -5.25
CA GLU A 112 8.12 30.73 -6.04
C GLU A 112 6.80 29.94 -6.00
N GLY A 113 6.75 28.82 -5.27
CA GLY A 113 5.54 28.01 -5.04
C GLY A 113 5.24 26.97 -6.11
N GLN A 114 6.08 26.85 -7.14
CA GLN A 114 5.98 25.83 -8.18
C GLN A 114 6.38 24.47 -7.63
N ASP A 115 5.72 23.41 -8.10
CA ASP A 115 6.13 22.05 -7.74
C ASP A 115 7.53 21.79 -8.30
N TYR A 116 8.42 21.24 -7.47
CA TYR A 116 9.84 21.07 -7.76
C TYR A 116 10.29 19.73 -7.14
N GLY A 117 11.26 19.04 -7.75
CA GLY A 117 11.80 17.78 -7.23
C GLY A 117 11.44 16.55 -8.09
N HIS A 118 11.48 15.37 -7.47
CA HIS A 118 11.29 14.10 -8.16
C HIS A 118 9.80 13.76 -8.32
N GLU A 119 9.24 14.01 -9.50
CA GLU A 119 7.86 13.63 -9.88
C GLU A 119 7.68 12.11 -10.02
N ASP A 120 8.78 11.39 -10.22
CA ASP A 120 8.86 9.93 -10.33
C ASP A 120 8.97 9.22 -8.98
N PHE A 121 8.83 9.95 -7.86
CA PHE A 121 8.97 9.41 -6.51
C PHE A 121 7.62 9.19 -5.82
N GLY A 122 7.37 7.95 -5.41
CA GLY A 122 6.28 7.58 -4.50
C GLY A 122 6.80 6.98 -3.19
N LEU A 123 6.21 7.37 -2.07
CA LEU A 123 6.48 6.80 -0.76
C LEU A 123 5.25 6.06 -0.24
N LEU A 124 5.41 4.76 0.04
CA LEU A 124 4.38 3.93 0.67
C LEU A 124 4.73 3.71 2.14
N ILE A 125 3.75 3.92 3.02
CA ILE A 125 3.90 3.69 4.45
C ILE A 125 2.81 2.73 4.91
N MET A 126 3.24 1.57 5.42
CA MET A 126 2.37 0.64 6.13
C MET A 126 2.41 0.94 7.64
N ARG A 127 1.24 0.92 8.28
CA ARG A 127 1.09 1.13 9.72
C ARG A 127 0.21 0.06 10.33
N ASN A 128 0.74 -0.61 11.35
CA ASN A 128 -0.04 -1.43 12.27
C ASN A 128 -0.30 -0.61 13.54
N LEU A 129 -1.51 -0.66 14.08
CA LEU A 129 -1.80 -0.13 15.42
C LEU A 129 -2.19 -1.26 16.37
N LEU A 130 -1.62 -1.19 17.58
CA LEU A 130 -1.88 -2.09 18.69
C LEU A 130 -1.85 -3.57 18.26
N PRO A 131 -0.70 -4.09 17.83
CA PRO A 131 -0.56 -5.52 17.58
C PRO A 131 -0.83 -6.32 18.85
N ASN A 132 -1.52 -7.43 18.69
CA ASN A 132 -1.70 -8.42 19.75
C ASN A 132 -0.33 -8.98 20.16
N GLN A 133 -0.15 -9.29 21.44
CA GLN A 133 1.11 -9.87 21.95
C GLN A 133 1.48 -11.19 21.25
N GLY A 134 0.49 -11.96 20.77
CA GLY A 134 0.73 -13.19 20.02
C GLY A 134 1.06 -12.99 18.53
N PHE A 135 0.94 -11.78 18.00
CA PHE A 135 1.15 -11.49 16.57
C PHE A 135 2.58 -11.03 16.30
N ASN A 136 3.47 -11.99 16.05
CA ASN A 136 4.90 -11.73 15.87
C ASN A 136 5.27 -11.11 14.52
N GLN A 137 4.33 -11.08 13.56
CA GLN A 137 4.53 -10.56 12.21
C GLN A 137 4.22 -9.05 12.09
N ALA A 138 4.06 -8.36 13.22
CA ALA A 138 3.81 -6.93 13.23
C ALA A 138 5.03 -6.14 12.71
N VAL A 139 4.77 -5.04 12.00
CA VAL A 139 5.83 -4.13 11.50
C VAL A 139 6.67 -3.51 12.64
N GLN A 140 6.17 -3.52 13.87
CA GLN A 140 6.90 -3.08 15.06
C GLN A 140 8.04 -4.02 15.46
N ASN A 141 7.97 -5.29 15.08
CA ASN A 141 8.94 -6.31 15.48
C ASN A 141 10.15 -6.36 14.53
N THR A 142 10.15 -5.53 13.50
CA THR A 142 11.28 -5.37 12.59
C THR A 142 12.26 -4.37 13.19
N GLU A 143 13.56 -4.69 13.26
CA GLU A 143 14.55 -3.91 14.01
C GLU A 143 15.65 -3.37 13.09
N THR A 144 15.98 -4.11 12.05
CA THR A 144 17.07 -3.80 11.12
C THR A 144 16.53 -3.56 9.71
N TRP A 145 17.29 -2.87 8.87
CA TRP A 145 16.92 -2.70 7.48
C TRP A 145 17.07 -4.03 6.74
N GLY A 146 16.02 -4.48 6.04
CA GLY A 146 16.04 -5.72 5.26
C GLY A 146 15.50 -6.96 6.01
N ASP A 147 15.18 -6.86 7.30
CA ASP A 147 14.58 -7.97 8.04
C ASP A 147 13.06 -8.10 7.83
N GLU A 148 12.45 -7.15 7.12
CA GLU A 148 10.99 -7.00 7.06
C GLU A 148 10.33 -8.28 6.55
N LYS A 149 10.91 -8.90 5.50
CA LYS A 149 10.34 -10.12 4.92
C LYS A 149 10.43 -11.31 5.88
N SER A 150 11.52 -11.40 6.64
CA SER A 150 11.72 -12.48 7.60
C SER A 150 10.77 -12.37 8.80
N ILE A 151 10.51 -11.15 9.26
CA ILE A 151 9.64 -10.91 10.43
C ILE A 151 8.17 -10.93 10.05
N MET A 152 7.79 -10.17 9.02
CA MET A 152 6.39 -9.97 8.67
C MET A 152 5.84 -11.09 7.77
N GLY A 153 6.70 -11.88 7.13
CA GLY A 153 6.29 -13.00 6.29
C GLY A 153 5.35 -12.58 5.16
N ASP A 154 4.15 -13.15 5.12
CA ASP A 154 3.11 -12.85 4.12
C ASP A 154 2.37 -11.53 4.37
N TYR A 155 2.56 -10.93 5.55
CA TYR A 155 1.96 -9.64 5.91
C TYR A 155 2.81 -8.44 5.44
N LEU A 156 4.05 -8.68 5.00
CA LEU A 156 4.77 -7.70 4.17
C LEU A 156 4.29 -7.84 2.72
N PRO A 157 3.74 -6.77 2.10
CA PRO A 157 3.31 -6.85 0.72
C PRO A 157 4.51 -7.10 -0.20
N ASN A 158 4.36 -8.04 -1.12
CA ASN A 158 5.25 -8.11 -2.27
C ASN A 158 4.94 -6.94 -3.21
N ILE A 159 5.99 -6.30 -3.73
CA ILE A 159 5.87 -5.17 -4.65
C ILE A 159 6.39 -5.61 -6.00
N GLN A 160 5.53 -5.57 -7.01
CA GLN A 160 5.89 -5.81 -8.39
C GLN A 160 5.69 -4.54 -9.20
N TYR A 161 6.76 -3.99 -9.78
CA TYR A 161 6.64 -2.91 -10.75
C TYR A 161 6.00 -3.41 -12.04
N LEU A 162 5.13 -2.60 -12.62
CA LEU A 162 4.37 -2.95 -13.81
C LEU A 162 4.85 -2.15 -15.02
N SER A 163 4.96 -2.81 -16.17
CA SER A 163 5.12 -2.13 -17.45
C SER A 163 3.81 -1.46 -17.88
N GLN A 164 3.90 -0.50 -18.80
CA GLN A 164 2.72 0.11 -19.39
C GLN A 164 1.79 -0.91 -20.04
N ASP A 165 2.36 -1.92 -20.73
CA ASP A 165 1.57 -2.98 -21.35
C ASP A 165 0.80 -3.82 -20.31
N LYS A 166 1.41 -4.10 -19.15
CA LYS A 166 0.73 -4.84 -18.09
C LYS A 166 -0.39 -4.03 -17.44
N ILE A 167 -0.21 -2.72 -17.32
CA ILE A 167 -1.24 -1.78 -16.86
C ILE A 167 -2.42 -1.73 -17.85
N ASN A 168 -2.13 -1.56 -19.14
CA ASN A 168 -3.15 -1.47 -20.18
C ASN A 168 -3.95 -2.77 -20.34
N ASN A 169 -3.29 -3.92 -20.10
CA ASN A 169 -3.86 -5.25 -20.20
C ASN A 169 -4.04 -5.91 -18.82
N LEU A 170 -4.30 -5.13 -17.76
CA LEU A 170 -4.55 -5.68 -16.44
C LEU A 170 -5.81 -6.56 -16.49
N GLU A 171 -5.66 -7.85 -16.22
CA GLU A 171 -6.77 -8.81 -16.29
C GLU A 171 -7.81 -8.52 -15.21
N CYS A 172 -9.09 -8.60 -15.57
CA CYS A 172 -10.20 -8.57 -14.62
C CYS A 172 -10.56 -10.01 -14.25
N ASN A 173 -10.05 -10.47 -13.11
CA ASN A 173 -10.24 -11.84 -12.63
C ASN A 173 -11.17 -11.87 -11.42
N GLY A 174 -12.13 -10.94 -11.37
CA GLY A 174 -13.12 -10.85 -10.31
C GLY A 174 -13.87 -12.16 -10.10
N THR A 175 -13.97 -12.58 -8.84
CA THR A 175 -14.86 -13.66 -8.39
C THR A 175 -16.24 -13.13 -8.08
#